data_AF-A0A367R773-F1
#
_entry.id   AF-A0A367R773-F1
#
_cell.length_a   1.000
_cell.length_b   1.000
_cell.length_c   1.000
_cell.angle_alpha   90.00
_cell.angle_beta   90.00
_cell.angle_gamma   90.00
#
_symmetry.space_group_name_H-M   'P 1'
#
loop_
_entity.id
_entity.type
_entity.pdbx_description
1 polymer ?
#
loop_
_entity_poly.entity_id
_entity_poly.type
_entity_poly.pdbx_seq_one_letter_code
_entity_poly.pdbx_strand_id
1 'polypeptide(L)' 'MSEGFKTKSGQVKKSNRHQPKPPGQVASIEAIQQSLVKHFEDIKDPRVERTKKHQLTDILVIAILAVIAGAQGWELKQ' A
#
# COMPACT_ATOMS: atom_id res chain seq x y z
N MET A 1 -34.97 39.54 31.23
CA MET A 1 -33.54 39.74 30.92
C MET A 1 -32.91 38.36 30.95
N SER A 2 -32.68 37.75 29.79
CA SER A 2 -32.15 36.39 29.68
C SER A 2 -30.62 36.45 29.59
N GLU A 3 -29.93 35.98 30.63
CA GLU A 3 -28.47 35.89 30.66
C GLU A 3 -27.98 34.88 29.62
N GLY A 4 -27.16 35.37 28.69
CA GLY A 4 -26.59 34.61 27.59
C GLY A 4 -25.59 33.55 28.05
N PHE A 5 -25.61 32.43 27.33
CA PHE A 5 -24.71 31.30 27.47
C PHE A 5 -23.23 31.71 27.28
N LYS A 6 -22.40 31.59 28.32
CA LYS A 6 -20.94 31.74 28.22
C LYS A 6 -20.28 30.39 27.93
N THR A 7 -19.86 30.17 26.69
CA THR A 7 -18.90 29.11 26.36
C THR A 7 -17.50 29.54 26.77
N LYS A 8 -16.98 28.97 27.87
CA LYS A 8 -15.55 29.07 28.16
C LYS A 8 -14.81 28.05 27.30
N SER A 9 -14.05 28.58 26.35
CA SER A 9 -13.00 27.91 25.61
C SER A 9 -12.04 27.21 26.57
N GLY A 10 -11.98 25.88 26.51
CA GLY A 10 -10.99 25.05 27.16
C GLY A 10 -10.18 24.32 26.11
N GLN A 11 -9.03 24.90 25.73
CA GLN A 11 -8.00 24.20 24.97
C GLN A 11 -7.56 22.94 25.74
N VAL A 12 -7.69 21.77 25.12
CA VAL A 12 -7.01 20.56 25.58
C VAL A 12 -6.17 20.02 24.43
N LYS A 13 -4.90 20.43 24.41
CA LYS A 13 -3.83 19.74 23.69
C LYS A 13 -3.68 18.34 24.29
N LYS A 14 -3.97 17.29 23.52
CA LYS A 14 -3.61 15.89 23.83
C LYS A 14 -3.05 15.28 22.54
N SER A 15 -1.78 15.57 22.29
CA SER A 15 -0.66 14.65 22.48
C SER A 15 -0.54 13.66 21.32
N ASN A 16 0.49 13.91 20.50
CA ASN A 16 1.02 12.99 19.51
C ASN A 16 1.43 11.71 20.24
N ARG A 17 0.53 10.73 20.28
CA ARG A 17 0.82 9.43 20.88
C ARG A 17 1.58 8.66 19.80
N HIS A 18 2.91 8.66 19.89
CA HIS A 18 3.70 7.59 19.31
C HIS A 18 3.13 6.29 19.89
N GLN A 19 2.29 5.59 19.12
CA GLN A 19 1.96 4.22 19.45
C GLN A 19 3.23 3.40 19.21
N PRO A 20 3.77 2.71 20.23
CA PRO A 20 4.71 1.64 19.99
C PRO A 20 3.94 0.53 19.27
N LYS A 21 4.33 0.24 18.02
CA LYS A 21 3.74 -0.86 17.24
C LYS A 21 3.95 -2.16 18.02
N PRO A 22 2.89 -2.91 18.37
CA PRO A 22 3.05 -4.18 19.07
C PRO A 22 3.83 -5.17 18.18
N PRO A 23 4.76 -5.94 18.76
CA PRO A 23 5.49 -6.96 18.02
C PRO A 23 4.48 -8.04 17.60
N GLY A 24 4.26 -8.17 16.29
CA GLY A 24 3.31 -9.14 15.72
C GLY A 24 2.15 -8.53 14.93
N GLN A 25 2.09 -7.20 14.73
CA GLN A 25 1.06 -6.61 13.88
C GLN A 25 1.46 -6.76 12.41
N VAL A 26 0.95 -7.81 11.77
CA VAL A 26 0.94 -7.90 10.30
C VAL A 26 0.23 -6.67 9.75
N ALA A 27 0.83 -6.03 8.74
CA ALA A 27 0.23 -4.87 8.09
C ALA A 27 -1.13 -5.24 7.49
N SER A 28 -2.10 -4.31 7.50
CA SER A 28 -3.39 -4.50 6.83
C SER A 28 -3.19 -4.79 5.35
N ILE A 29 -4.07 -5.60 4.75
CA ILE A 29 -3.99 -5.97 3.32
C ILE A 29 -3.87 -4.72 2.43
N GLU A 30 -4.68 -3.69 2.72
CA GLU A 30 -4.65 -2.41 2.00
C GLU A 30 -3.28 -1.70 2.13
N ALA A 31 -2.66 -1.72 3.31
CA ALA A 31 -1.35 -1.11 3.52
C ALA A 31 -0.25 -1.87 2.75
N ILE A 32 -0.36 -3.20 2.66
CA ILE A 32 0.54 -4.03 1.85
C ILE A 32 0.35 -3.71 0.36
N GLN A 33 -0.90 -3.62 -0.11
CA GLN A 33 -1.20 -3.28 -1.51
C GLN A 33 -0.63 -1.92 -1.90
N GLN A 34 -0.85 -0.88 -1.08
CA GLN A 34 -0.30 0.46 -1.32
C GLN A 34 1.23 0.46 -1.35
N SER A 35 1.87 -0.27 -0.44
CA SER A 35 3.33 -0.40 -0.43
C SER A 35 3.85 -1.08 -1.70
N LEU A 36 3.19 -2.16 -2.15
CA LEU A 36 3.57 -2.87 -3.36
C LEU A 36 3.45 -1.99 -4.60
N VAL A 37 2.33 -1.28 -4.77
CA VAL A 37 2.14 -0.35 -5.91
C VAL A 37 3.23 0.72 -5.91
N LYS A 38 3.53 1.30 -4.74
CA LYS A 38 4.58 2.32 -4.59
C LYS A 38 5.96 1.81 -4.99
N HIS A 39 6.29 0.55 -4.73
CA HIS A 39 7.59 -0.01 -5.11
C HIS A 39 7.77 -0.15 -6.63
N PHE A 40 6.68 -0.23 -7.40
CA PHE A 40 6.72 -0.37 -8.86
C PHE A 40 6.38 0.93 -9.60
N GLU A 41 6.10 2.02 -8.89
CA GLU A 41 5.69 3.31 -9.47
C GLU A 41 6.77 3.92 -10.38
N ASP A 42 8.04 3.73 -10.03
CA ASP A 42 9.19 4.23 -10.80
C ASP A 42 9.49 3.40 -12.07
N ILE A 43 8.82 2.24 -12.24
CA ILE A 43 9.04 1.38 -13.41
C ILE A 43 8.17 1.85 -14.57
N LYS A 44 8.80 2.50 -15.55
CA LYS A 44 8.16 2.83 -16.81
C LYS A 44 7.80 1.56 -17.58
N ASP A 45 6.55 1.44 -18.01
CA ASP A 45 6.08 0.30 -18.80
C ASP A 45 6.73 0.28 -20.20
N PRO A 46 7.64 -0.68 -20.48
CA PRO A 46 8.37 -0.73 -21.75
C PRO A 46 7.51 -1.29 -22.89
N ARG A 47 6.29 -1.77 -22.61
CA ARG A 47 5.42 -2.38 -23.61
C ARG A 47 4.83 -1.32 -24.54
N VAL A 48 4.53 -1.74 -25.76
CA VAL A 48 3.82 -0.90 -26.74
C VAL A 48 2.36 -0.78 -26.32
N GLU A 49 1.75 0.42 -26.41
CA GLU A 49 0.35 0.67 -25.99
C GLU A 49 -0.65 -0.37 -26.51
N ARG A 50 -0.55 -0.76 -27.79
CA ARG A 50 -1.41 -1.79 -28.40
C ARG A 50 -1.37 -3.16 -27.72
N THR A 51 -0.36 -3.42 -26.88
CA THR A 51 -0.14 -4.68 -26.14
C THR A 51 -0.50 -4.58 -24.65
N LYS A 52 -0.88 -3.39 -24.15
CA LYS A 52 -1.18 -3.14 -22.73
C LYS A 52 -2.63 -3.53 -22.37
N LYS A 53 -2.96 -4.83 -22.40
CA LYS A 53 -4.27 -5.34 -21.97
C LYS A 53 -4.46 -5.36 -20.45
N HIS A 54 -3.35 -5.42 -19.70
CA HIS A 54 -3.31 -5.48 -18.24
C HIS A 54 -2.28 -4.50 -17.72
N GLN A 55 -2.51 -3.96 -16.51
CA GLN A 55 -1.55 -3.10 -15.84
C GLN A 55 -0.23 -3.84 -15.61
N LEU A 56 0.89 -3.14 -15.77
CA LEU A 56 2.21 -3.75 -15.57
C LEU A 56 2.34 -4.27 -14.14
N THR A 57 1.86 -3.50 -13.15
CA THR A 57 1.88 -3.86 -11.74
C THR A 57 1.17 -5.19 -11.46
N ASP A 58 0.00 -5.43 -12.06
CA ASP A 58 -0.74 -6.68 -11.87
C ASP A 58 0.07 -7.88 -12.39
N ILE A 59 0.72 -7.72 -13.53
CA ILE A 59 1.58 -8.77 -14.11
C ILE A 59 2.77 -9.07 -13.21
N LEU A 60 3.42 -8.03 -12.68
CA LEU A 60 4.56 -8.19 -11.77
C LEU A 60 4.15 -8.89 -10.47
N VAL A 61 3.01 -8.51 -9.90
CA VAL A 61 2.46 -9.16 -8.70
C VAL A 61 2.16 -10.64 -8.97
N ILE A 62 1.48 -10.96 -10.07
CA ILE A 62 1.19 -12.36 -10.44
C ILE A 62 2.49 -13.15 -10.63
N ALA A 63 3.51 -12.57 -11.28
CA ALA A 63 4.80 -13.23 -11.47
C ALA A 63 5.50 -13.54 -10.13
N ILE A 64 5.53 -12.59 -9.20
CA ILE A 64 6.11 -12.80 -7.87
C ILE A 64 5.35 -13.88 -7.10
N LEU A 65 4.01 -13.83 -7.11
CA LEU A 65 3.18 -14.83 -6.47
C LEU A 65 3.41 -16.22 -7.07
N ALA A 66 3.55 -16.31 -8.40
CA ALA A 66 3.87 -17.56 -9.08
C ALA A 66 5.23 -18.11 -8.65
N VAL A 67 6.27 -17.27 -8.58
CA VAL A 67 7.61 -17.69 -8.14
C VAL A 67 7.60 -18.17 -6.69
N ILE A 68 6.90 -17.47 -5.79
CA ILE A 68 6.74 -17.89 -4.38
C ILE A 68 6.00 -19.22 -4.29
N ALA A 69 5.01 -19.45 -5.16
CA ALA A 69 4.30 -20.72 -5.28
C ALA A 69 5.13 -21.85 -5.92
N GLY A 70 6.40 -21.59 -6.27
CA GLY A 70 7.31 -22.58 -6.84
C GLY A 70 7.25 -22.70 -8.37
N ALA A 71 6.65 -21.74 -9.08
CA ALA A 71 6.72 -21.71 -10.53
C ALA A 71 8.19 -21.58 -10.97
N GLN A 72 8.65 -22.53 -11.78
CA GLN A 72 9.96 -22.46 -12.41
C GLN A 72 9.87 -21.68 -13.71
N GLY A 73 10.95 -20.96 -14.03
CA GLY A 73 11.03 -20.13 -15.23
C GLY A 73 10.89 -20.93 -16.52
N TRP A 74 10.84 -20.21 -17.63
CA TRP A 74 10.75 -20.77 -18.98
C TRP A 74 12.16 -21.13 -19.46
N GLU A 75 12.85 -21.97 -18.69
CA GLU A 75 14.15 -22.51 -19.05
C GLU A 75 13.99 -23.27 -20.37
N LEU A 76 14.35 -22.64 -21.49
CA LEU A 76 14.60 -23.32 -22.75
C LEU A 76 15.82 -24.20 -22.51
N LYS A 77 15.56 -25.45 -22.14
CA LYS A 77 16.56 -26.51 -22.09
C LYS A 77 17.16 -26.60 -23.50
N GLN A 78 18.38 -26.09 -23.66
CA GLN A 78 19.24 -26.34 -24.82
C GLN A 78 19.60 -27.84 -24.84
#